data_AF-A0A943CWD7-F1
#
_entry.id   AF-A0A943CWD7-F1
#
_cell.length_a   1.000
_cell.length_b   1.000
_cell.length_c   1.000
_cell.angle_alpha   90.00
_cell.angle_beta   90.00
_cell.angle_gamma   90.00
#
_symmetry.space_group_name_H-M   'P 1'
#
loop_
_entity.id
_entity.type
_entity.pdbx_description
1 polymer ?
#
loop_
_entity_poly.entity_id
_entity_poly.type
_entity_poly.pdbx_seq_one_letter_code
_entity_poly.pdbx_strand_id
1 'polypeptide(L)'
;MINFCRTCNEFARILGANILSEDNNVCTVTFMRNIRAEILGRRTQSPLALSALFSFESPDNNGRTLNLGETVILQSEINDFISALRTRGILVTALHNHWLFDNPRLMYIHFESIDRPLDFARKVAEALKVLKR
;
A
#
# COMPACT_ATOMS: atom_id res chain seq x y z
N MET A 1 1.10 23.71 12.35
CA MET A 1 0.15 22.58 12.47
C MET A 1 -0.12 22.04 11.07
N ILE A 2 0.09 20.73 10.86
CA ILE A 2 -0.31 20.08 9.61
C ILE A 2 -1.84 20.08 9.54
N ASN A 3 -2.40 20.56 8.44
CA ASN A 3 -3.82 20.36 8.17
C ASN A 3 -3.98 18.92 7.70
N PHE A 4 -4.34 18.03 8.64
CA PHE A 4 -4.42 16.59 8.43
C PHE A 4 -5.31 16.24 7.24
N CYS A 5 -6.49 16.88 7.14
CA CYS A 5 -7.42 16.74 6.04
C CYS A 5 -6.79 17.06 4.67
N ARG A 6 -6.07 18.18 4.58
CA ARG A 6 -5.38 18.55 3.33
C ARG A 6 -4.28 17.55 2.99
N THR A 7 -3.52 17.09 3.97
CA THR A 7 -2.44 16.11 3.75
C THR A 7 -2.99 14.76 3.33
N CYS A 8 -4.09 14.26 3.91
CA CYS A 8 -4.71 13.00 3.51
C CYS A 8 -5.24 13.06 2.07
N ASN A 9 -5.85 14.18 1.67
CA ASN A 9 -6.28 14.39 0.28
C ASN A 9 -5.10 14.36 -0.70
N GLU A 10 -3.98 15.00 -0.37
CA GLU A 10 -2.79 14.97 -1.22
C GLU A 10 -2.13 13.59 -1.25
N PHE A 11 -2.11 12.88 -0.11
CA PHE A 11 -1.63 11.52 0.02
C PHE A 11 -2.41 10.55 -0.90
N ALA A 12 -3.75 10.61 -0.83
CA ALA A 12 -4.65 9.85 -1.70
C ALA A 12 -4.38 10.15 -3.18
N ARG A 13 -4.25 11.43 -3.54
CA ARG A 13 -3.98 11.88 -4.91
C ARG A 13 -2.65 11.35 -5.45
N ILE A 14 -1.58 11.40 -4.65
CA ILE A 14 -0.24 10.92 -5.07
C ILE A 14 -0.28 9.41 -5.36
N LEU A 15 -0.98 8.65 -4.55
CA LEU A 15 -1.09 7.19 -4.68
C LEU A 15 -2.15 6.75 -5.71
N GLY A 16 -2.95 7.67 -6.25
CA GLY A 16 -4.09 7.34 -7.11
C GLY A 16 -5.14 6.51 -6.37
N ALA A 17 -5.31 6.76 -5.07
CA ALA A 17 -6.15 6.01 -4.15
C ALA A 17 -7.36 6.83 -3.69
N ASN A 18 -8.38 6.15 -3.17
CA ASN A 18 -9.50 6.78 -2.48
C ASN A 18 -9.26 6.77 -0.97
N ILE A 19 -9.75 7.78 -0.26
CA ILE A 19 -9.73 7.80 1.21
C ILE A 19 -10.69 6.73 1.72
N LEU A 20 -10.18 5.77 2.50
CA LEU A 20 -10.95 4.71 3.13
C LEU A 20 -11.47 5.17 4.50
N SER A 21 -10.57 5.73 5.30
CA SER A 21 -10.88 6.32 6.59
C SER A 21 -9.94 7.47 6.87
N GLU A 22 -10.47 8.47 7.55
CA GLU A 22 -9.72 9.64 8.00
C GLU A 22 -10.29 10.07 9.35
N ASP A 23 -9.41 10.16 10.35
CA ASP A 23 -9.66 10.89 11.57
C ASP A 23 -8.48 11.83 11.88
N ASN A 24 -8.43 12.43 13.07
CA ASN A 24 -7.35 13.37 13.42
C ASN A 24 -5.99 12.69 13.68
N ASN A 25 -5.94 11.35 13.72
CA ASN A 25 -4.75 10.58 14.06
C ASN A 25 -4.27 9.67 12.94
N VAL A 26 -5.17 9.15 12.10
CA VAL A 26 -4.80 8.22 11.03
C VAL A 26 -5.56 8.56 9.75
N CYS A 27 -4.82 8.64 8.65
CA CYS A 27 -5.37 8.66 7.30
C CYS A 27 -5.05 7.33 6.64
N THR A 28 -6.07 6.64 6.12
CA THR A 28 -5.91 5.41 5.35
C THR A 28 -6.53 5.57 3.98
N VAL A 29 -5.78 5.20 2.95
CA VAL A 29 -6.22 5.25 1.55
C VAL A 29 -6.08 3.88 0.90
N THR A 30 -6.93 3.61 -0.08
CA THR A 30 -6.96 2.32 -0.75
C THR A 30 -7.27 2.43 -2.23
N PHE A 31 -6.75 1.49 -3.02
CA PHE A 31 -7.25 1.19 -4.35
C PHE A 31 -7.30 -0.32 -4.56
N MET A 32 -8.05 -0.75 -5.57
CA MET A 32 -8.16 -2.15 -5.96
C MET A 32 -7.16 -2.47 -7.05
N ARG A 33 -6.35 -3.51 -6.85
CA ARG A 33 -5.52 -4.08 -7.90
C ARG A 33 -6.39 -4.86 -8.88
N ASN A 34 -6.13 -4.66 -10.16
CA ASN A 34 -6.83 -5.34 -11.23
C ASN A 34 -6.15 -6.68 -11.56
N ILE A 35 -6.35 -7.67 -10.68
CA ILE A 35 -5.83 -9.03 -10.86
C ILE A 35 -6.97 -9.99 -11.19
N ARG A 36 -6.77 -10.83 -12.20
CA ARG A 36 -7.70 -11.91 -12.56
C ARG A 36 -7.59 -13.14 -11.66
N ALA A 37 -7.81 -12.96 -10.35
CA ALA A 37 -7.84 -14.02 -9.35
C ALA A 37 -9.19 -14.75 -9.17
N GLU A 38 -9.08 -16.02 -8.84
CA GLU A 38 -10.12 -16.90 -8.34
C GLU A 38 -9.74 -17.41 -6.94
N ILE A 39 -10.74 -17.68 -6.10
CA ILE A 39 -10.58 -18.40 -4.83
C ILE A 39 -11.62 -19.53 -4.83
N LEU A 40 -11.20 -20.77 -4.57
CA LEU A 40 -12.06 -21.96 -4.69
C LEU A 40 -12.73 -22.06 -6.08
N GLY A 41 -11.99 -21.69 -7.14
CA GLY A 41 -12.50 -21.69 -8.53
C GLY A 41 -13.56 -20.64 -8.84
N ARG A 42 -13.74 -19.63 -7.96
CA ARG A 42 -14.70 -18.54 -8.16
C ARG A 42 -13.97 -17.21 -8.31
N ARG A 43 -14.31 -16.47 -9.36
CA ARG A 43 -13.79 -15.11 -9.60
C ARG A 43 -14.05 -14.22 -8.37
N THR A 44 -12.99 -13.65 -7.80
CA THR A 44 -13.11 -12.67 -6.71
C THR A 44 -12.94 -11.25 -7.23
N GLN A 45 -13.71 -10.32 -6.65
CA GLN A 45 -13.53 -8.87 -6.76
C GLN A 45 -13.44 -8.24 -5.35
N SER A 46 -13.31 -9.08 -4.32
CA SER A 46 -13.38 -8.63 -2.93
C SER A 46 -12.15 -7.80 -2.56
N PRO A 47 -12.32 -6.66 -1.87
CA PRO A 47 -11.21 -5.93 -1.25
C PRO A 47 -10.38 -6.77 -0.28
N LEU A 48 -10.97 -7.83 0.30
CA LEU A 48 -10.26 -8.78 1.15
C LEU A 48 -9.15 -9.57 0.41
N ALA A 49 -9.18 -9.59 -0.92
CA ALA A 49 -8.20 -10.30 -1.73
C ALA A 49 -7.38 -9.39 -2.65
N LEU A 50 -7.95 -8.26 -3.10
CA LEU A 50 -7.40 -7.49 -4.20
C LEU A 50 -6.99 -6.06 -3.83
N SER A 51 -7.07 -5.67 -2.55
CA SER A 51 -6.78 -4.30 -2.14
C SER A 51 -5.28 -4.01 -2.03
N ALA A 52 -4.96 -2.73 -2.21
CA ALA A 52 -3.75 -2.09 -1.73
C ALA A 52 -4.17 -1.01 -0.72
N LEU A 53 -3.51 -0.97 0.44
CA LEU A 53 -3.80 -0.02 1.51
C LEU A 53 -2.52 0.70 1.92
N PHE A 54 -2.64 1.99 2.19
CA PHE A 54 -1.54 2.82 2.68
C PHE A 54 -2.07 3.77 3.73
N SER A 55 -1.28 4.00 4.77
CA SER A 55 -1.66 4.91 5.84
C SER A 55 -0.49 5.73 6.35
N PHE A 56 -0.83 6.82 7.01
CA PHE A 56 0.07 7.55 7.88
C PHE A 56 -0.64 7.93 9.18
N GLU A 57 0.10 7.92 10.28
CA GLU A 57 -0.38 8.33 11.60
C GLU A 57 -0.06 9.81 11.91
N SER A 58 -0.44 10.27 13.10
CA SER A 58 -0.11 11.61 13.61
C SER A 58 1.40 11.88 13.56
N PRO A 59 1.80 13.12 13.17
CA PRO A 59 3.20 13.48 13.03
C PRO A 59 3.91 13.68 14.38
N ASP A 60 5.19 13.33 14.43
CA ASP A 60 6.12 13.72 15.49
C ASP A 60 6.45 15.23 15.42
N ASN A 61 7.24 15.72 16.37
CA ASN A 61 7.66 17.14 16.43
C ASN A 61 8.46 17.61 15.20
N ASN A 62 8.96 16.68 14.37
CA ASN A 62 9.71 16.95 13.14
C ASN A 62 8.84 16.79 11.87
N GLY A 63 7.54 16.50 12.04
CA GLY A 63 6.61 16.29 10.94
C GLY A 63 6.69 14.92 10.27
N ARG A 64 7.35 13.93 10.90
CA ARG A 64 7.44 12.55 10.40
C ARG A 64 6.36 11.68 11.02
N THR A 65 5.89 10.70 10.29
CA THR A 65 4.78 9.83 10.66
C THR A 65 5.23 8.38 10.63
N LEU A 66 4.54 7.51 11.39
CA LEU A 66 4.54 6.09 11.08
C LEU A 66 3.73 5.92 9.79
N ASN A 67 4.36 5.39 8.75
CA ASN A 67 3.72 5.13 7.47
C ASN A 67 3.73 3.63 7.18
N LEU A 68 2.58 3.10 6.81
CA LEU A 68 2.38 1.68 6.55
C LEU A 68 1.84 1.49 5.13
N GLY A 69 2.21 0.37 4.52
CA GLY A 69 1.67 -0.05 3.24
C GLY A 69 1.54 -1.56 3.15
N GLU A 70 0.43 -1.99 2.55
CA GLU A 70 0.17 -3.37 2.16
C GLU A 70 -0.38 -3.41 0.74
N THR A 71 0.03 -4.41 -0.04
CA THR A 71 -0.65 -4.70 -1.30
C THR A 71 -0.62 -6.18 -1.63
N VAL A 72 -1.70 -6.66 -2.26
CA VAL A 72 -1.66 -7.93 -2.99
C VAL A 72 -0.61 -7.85 -4.11
N ILE A 73 0.15 -8.93 -4.26
CA ILE A 73 1.25 -9.00 -5.22
C ILE A 73 1.32 -10.39 -5.86
N LEU A 74 1.61 -10.41 -7.16
CA LEU A 74 1.86 -11.66 -7.87
C LEU A 74 3.28 -12.15 -7.60
N GLN A 75 3.49 -13.47 -7.61
CA GLN A 75 4.83 -14.04 -7.39
C GLN A 75 5.91 -13.45 -8.32
N SER A 76 5.54 -13.17 -9.58
CA SER A 76 6.44 -12.58 -10.56
C SER A 76 6.85 -11.12 -10.28
N GLU A 77 6.14 -10.42 -9.38
CA GLU A 77 6.36 -8.99 -9.09
C GLU A 77 7.18 -8.77 -7.81
N ILE A 78 7.35 -9.81 -6.97
CA ILE A 78 7.87 -9.70 -5.60
C ILE A 78 9.26 -9.06 -5.57
N ASN A 79 10.22 -9.60 -6.30
CA ASN A 79 11.61 -9.16 -6.20
C ASN A 79 11.80 -7.74 -6.74
N ASP A 80 11.11 -7.39 -7.83
CA ASP A 80 11.17 -6.06 -8.43
C ASP A 80 10.57 -5.02 -7.47
N PHE A 81 9.43 -5.34 -6.86
CA PHE A 81 8.78 -4.44 -5.91
C PHE A 81 9.59 -4.28 -4.61
N ILE A 82 10.11 -5.37 -4.05
CA ILE A 82 11.01 -5.32 -2.88
C ILE A 82 12.24 -4.45 -3.18
N SER A 83 12.85 -4.64 -4.33
CA SER A 83 14.03 -3.87 -4.74
C SER A 83 13.70 -2.39 -4.91
N ALA A 84 12.54 -2.08 -5.50
CA ALA A 84 12.05 -0.71 -5.68
C ALA A 84 11.78 -0.01 -4.34
N LEU A 85 11.16 -0.70 -3.38
CA LEU A 85 10.92 -0.18 -2.02
C LEU A 85 12.23 0.07 -1.29
N ARG A 86 13.14 -0.92 -1.27
CA ARG A 86 14.42 -0.84 -0.55
C ARG A 86 15.33 0.26 -1.07
N THR A 87 15.40 0.43 -2.40
CA THR A 87 16.19 1.51 -3.03
C THR A 87 15.69 2.91 -2.62
N ARG A 88 14.44 3.02 -2.17
CA ARG A 88 13.82 4.26 -1.69
C ARG A 88 13.83 4.40 -0.16
N GLY A 89 14.53 3.51 0.54
CA GLY A 89 14.65 3.51 1.99
C GLY A 89 13.39 3.05 2.73
N ILE A 90 12.51 2.29 2.06
CA ILE A 90 11.32 1.70 2.68
C ILE A 90 11.65 0.28 3.13
N LEU A 91 11.32 -0.04 4.38
CA LEU A 91 11.54 -1.37 4.95
C LEU A 91 10.43 -2.32 4.51
N VAL A 92 10.81 -3.48 3.99
CA VAL A 92 9.87 -4.59 3.74
C VAL A 92 9.90 -5.51 4.94
N THR A 93 8.76 -5.73 5.59
CA THR A 93 8.67 -6.40 6.89
C THR A 93 8.00 -7.77 6.82
N ALA A 94 7.06 -7.98 5.90
CA ALA A 94 6.42 -9.28 5.71
C ALA A 94 6.11 -9.59 4.24
N LEU A 95 6.13 -10.89 3.93
CA LEU A 95 5.68 -11.45 2.67
C LEU A 95 5.00 -12.79 2.99
N HIS A 96 3.69 -12.91 2.71
CA HIS A 96 2.89 -14.09 3.04
C HIS A 96 1.70 -14.25 2.09
N ASN A 97 0.89 -15.29 2.27
CA ASN A 97 -0.36 -15.49 1.55
C ASN A 97 -1.55 -15.52 2.51
N HIS A 98 -2.72 -15.03 2.08
CA HIS A 98 -3.97 -15.11 2.85
C HIS A 98 -4.83 -16.32 2.45
N TRP A 99 -4.74 -16.76 1.19
CA TRP A 99 -5.63 -17.77 0.61
C TRP A 99 -4.85 -19.03 0.23
N LEU A 100 -5.45 -20.20 0.47
CA LEU A 100 -4.82 -21.50 0.16
C LEU A 100 -5.09 -21.95 -1.28
N PHE A 101 -6.31 -21.72 -1.78
CA PHE A 101 -6.82 -22.23 -3.06
C PHE A 101 -7.12 -21.11 -4.05
N ASP A 102 -6.21 -20.14 -4.12
CA ASP A 102 -6.25 -19.04 -5.06
C ASP A 102 -5.56 -19.38 -6.38
N ASN A 103 -5.99 -18.74 -7.46
CA ASN A 103 -5.36 -18.83 -8.77
C ASN A 103 -5.52 -17.51 -9.54
N PRO A 104 -4.45 -16.83 -10.00
CA PRO A 104 -3.05 -17.15 -9.71
C PRO A 104 -2.75 -17.04 -8.21
N ARG A 105 -1.59 -17.54 -7.79
CA ARG A 105 -1.14 -17.39 -6.40
C ARG A 105 -1.02 -15.90 -6.05
N LEU A 106 -1.82 -15.47 -5.09
CA LEU A 106 -1.78 -14.16 -4.48
C LEU A 106 -0.87 -14.20 -3.25
N MET A 107 0.09 -13.29 -3.22
CA MET A 107 0.91 -12.99 -2.06
C MET A 107 0.54 -11.60 -1.56
N TYR A 108 1.00 -11.25 -0.36
CA TYR A 108 0.75 -9.97 0.28
C TYR A 108 2.06 -9.52 0.88
N ILE A 109 2.40 -8.26 0.65
CA ILE A 109 3.65 -7.66 1.10
C ILE A 109 3.33 -6.47 2.00
N HIS A 110 4.02 -6.43 3.14
CA HIS A 110 3.90 -5.37 4.14
C HIS A 110 5.20 -4.59 4.18
N PHE A 111 5.09 -3.27 4.28
CA PHE A 111 6.24 -2.38 4.32
C PHE A 111 5.94 -1.10 5.09
N GLU A 112 7.00 -0.50 5.65
CA GLU A 112 6.87 0.62 6.57
C GLU A 112 8.04 1.61 6.48
N SER A 113 7.81 2.83 6.97
CA SER A 113 8.88 3.81 7.17
C SER A 113 8.47 4.91 8.17
N ILE A 114 9.47 5.49 8.84
CA ILE A 114 9.33 6.77 9.53
C ILE A 114 9.78 7.88 8.58
N ASP A 115 8.83 8.61 8.01
CA ASP A 115 9.09 9.68 7.03
C ASP A 115 7.95 10.70 7.03
N ARG A 116 8.09 11.81 6.31
CA ARG A 116 6.96 12.69 6.02
C ARG A 116 5.94 11.95 5.16
N PRO A 117 4.63 12.09 5.41
CA PRO A 117 3.61 11.26 4.77
C PRO A 117 3.59 11.40 3.25
N LEU A 118 3.80 12.62 2.73
CA LEU A 118 3.82 12.85 1.29
C LEU A 118 5.11 12.35 0.62
N ASP A 119 6.21 12.24 1.36
CA ASP A 119 7.46 11.66 0.84
C ASP A 119 7.35 10.14 0.76
N PHE A 120 6.76 9.51 1.79
CA PHE A 120 6.35 8.11 1.73
C PHE A 120 5.44 7.84 0.53
N ALA A 121 4.37 8.63 0.35
CA ALA A 121 3.43 8.46 -0.76
C ALA A 121 4.12 8.50 -2.12
N ARG A 122 5.04 9.45 -2.35
CA ARG A 122 5.78 9.56 -3.62
C ARG A 122 6.70 8.37 -3.84
N LYS A 123 7.44 7.96 -2.81
CA LYS A 123 8.33 6.79 -2.89
C LYS A 123 7.54 5.51 -3.23
N VAL A 124 6.41 5.32 -2.58
CA VAL A 124 5.52 4.18 -2.83
C VAL A 124 4.91 4.26 -4.23
N ALA A 125 4.40 5.42 -4.65
CA ALA A 125 3.87 5.62 -6.00
C ALA A 125 4.88 5.26 -7.09
N GLU A 126 6.16 5.60 -6.90
CA GLU A 126 7.24 5.21 -7.80
C GLU A 126 7.54 3.70 -7.75
N ALA A 127 7.48 3.08 -6.57
CA ALA A 127 7.67 1.62 -6.45
C ALA A 127 6.52 0.85 -7.11
N LEU A 128 5.28 1.32 -6.98
CA LEU A 128 4.09 0.68 -7.56
C LEU A 128 4.15 0.58 -9.10
N LYS A 129 4.96 1.40 -9.78
CA LYS A 129 5.11 1.36 -11.25
C LYS A 129 5.69 0.05 -11.78
N VAL A 130 6.37 -0.73 -10.95
CA VAL A 130 6.90 -2.05 -11.34
C VAL A 130 5.85 -3.16 -11.28
N LEU A 131 4.68 -2.88 -10.68
CA LEU A 131 3.56 -3.82 -10.61
C LEU A 131 2.76 -3.79 -11.90
N LYS A 132 2.26 -4.94 -12.33
CA LYS A 132 1.40 -5.08 -13.49
C LYS A 132 0.03 -4.45 -13.20
N ARG A 133 -0.56 -3.80 -14.21
CA ARG A 133 -1.91 -3.23 -14.12
C ARG A 133 -2.99 -4.28 -14.36
#